data_AF-A0A968XL68-F1
#
_entry.id   AF-A0A968XL68-F1
#
_cell.length_a   1.000
_cell.length_b   1.000
_cell.length_c   1.000
_cell.angle_alpha   90.00
_cell.angle_beta   90.00
_cell.angle_gamma   90.00
#
_symmetry.space_group_name_H-M   'P 1'
#
loop_
_entity.id
_entity.type
_entity.pdbx_description
1 polymer ?
#
loop_
_entity_poly.entity_id
_entity_poly.type
_entity_poly.pdbx_seq_one_letter_code
_entity_poly.pdbx_strand_id
1 'polypeptide(L)'
;MQDEPSLIKHERGIVSMARGDEPNSASTHFFILVGEAKHLDGKFAAFGRVTKGMDVVDAINKMPVVEQKPEKPVRLLKATIVACPVKTEN
;
A
#
# COMPACT_ATOMS: atom_id res chain seq x y z
N MET A 1 16.24 4.92 -5.75
CA MET A 1 15.47 6.08 -5.26
C MET A 1 15.80 6.20 -3.79
N GLN A 2 16.19 7.37 -3.27
CA GLN A 2 16.48 7.47 -1.85
C GLN A 2 15.22 7.13 -1.04
N ASP A 3 15.34 6.28 -0.02
CA ASP A 3 14.26 5.97 0.90
C ASP A 3 13.90 7.25 1.65
N GLU A 4 12.61 7.58 1.66
CA GLU A 4 12.06 8.68 2.43
C GLU A 4 11.35 8.09 3.67
N PRO A 5 12.07 7.92 4.80
CA PRO A 5 11.47 7.35 6.00
C PRO A 5 10.34 8.26 6.50
N SER A 6 9.10 7.77 6.43
CA SER A 6 7.92 8.54 6.81
C SER A 6 7.65 8.44 8.31
N LEU A 7 7.18 9.54 8.92
CA LEU A 7 6.60 9.55 10.28
C LEU A 7 5.22 8.87 10.36
N ILE A 8 4.69 8.41 9.21
CA ILE A 8 3.40 7.73 9.11
C ILE A 8 3.55 6.33 9.72
N LYS A 9 2.67 6.02 10.67
CA LYS A 9 2.58 4.70 11.28
C LYS A 9 1.94 3.71 10.30
N HIS A 10 2.51 2.53 10.22
CA HIS A 10 2.04 1.41 9.40
C HIS A 10 0.81 0.76 10.03
N GLU A 11 -0.31 1.48 9.91
CA GLU A 11 -1.64 1.07 10.33
C GLU A 11 -2.44 0.52 9.15
N ARG A 12 -3.58 -0.11 9.45
CA ARG A 12 -4.48 -0.66 8.44
C ARG A 12 -4.90 0.39 7.41
N GLY A 13 -4.76 0.04 6.13
CA GLY A 13 -5.12 0.85 4.97
C GLY A 13 -4.00 1.77 4.48
N ILE A 14 -2.85 1.83 5.15
CA ILE A 14 -1.69 2.58 4.64
C ILE A 14 -1.11 1.90 3.40
N VAL A 15 -0.71 2.73 2.44
CA VAL A 15 -0.06 2.35 1.19
C VAL A 15 1.41 2.77 1.25
N SER A 16 2.30 1.80 1.04
CA SER A 16 3.74 1.99 1.18
C SER A 16 4.49 1.34 0.01
N MET A 17 5.67 1.88 -0.29
CA MET A 17 6.56 1.31 -1.31
C MET A 17 7.22 0.04 -0.78
N ALA A 18 7.23 -1.03 -1.57
CA ALA A 18 8.02 -2.22 -1.29
C ALA A 18 9.47 -2.02 -1.76
N ARG A 19 10.43 -2.60 -1.04
CA ARG A 19 11.85 -2.59 -1.37
C ARG A 19 12.45 -3.97 -1.14
N GLY A 20 13.60 -4.23 -1.76
CA GLY A 20 14.43 -5.37 -1.41
C GLY A 20 15.18 -5.13 -0.09
N ASP A 21 16.09 -6.04 0.25
CA ASP A 21 16.88 -5.95 1.47
C ASP A 21 17.78 -4.72 1.50
N GLU A 22 18.31 -4.34 0.33
CA GLU A 22 19.14 -3.15 0.13
C GLU A 22 18.32 -1.86 0.34
N PRO A 23 18.81 -0.91 1.13
CA PRO A 23 18.24 0.43 1.22
C PRO A 23 18.17 1.11 -0.16
N ASN A 24 17.20 2.00 -0.35
CA ASN A 24 17.02 2.80 -1.57
C ASN A 24 16.69 1.99 -2.84
N SER A 25 16.25 0.74 -2.68
CA SER A 25 15.94 -0.20 -3.76
C SER A 25 14.46 -0.22 -4.18
N ALA A 26 13.61 0.58 -3.54
CA ALA A 26 12.22 0.73 -3.94
C ALA A 26 12.11 1.20 -5.40
N SER A 27 11.23 0.55 -6.16
CA SER A 27 11.00 0.81 -7.59
C SER A 27 9.53 1.06 -7.87
N THR A 28 8.79 0.04 -8.31
CA THR A 28 7.39 0.14 -8.74
C THR A 28 6.45 -0.70 -7.87
N HIS A 29 7.00 -1.54 -7.00
CA HIS A 29 6.23 -2.40 -6.12
C HIS A 29 5.72 -1.60 -4.92
N PHE A 30 4.45 -1.78 -4.57
CA PHE A 30 3.83 -1.20 -3.40
C PHE A 30 2.97 -2.24 -2.70
N PHE A 31 2.60 -1.99 -1.45
CA PHE A 31 1.69 -2.83 -0.69
C PHE A 31 0.66 -1.99 0.07
N ILE A 32 -0.45 -2.63 0.44
CA ILE A 32 -1.51 -2.06 1.27
C ILE A 32 -1.57 -2.88 2.56
N LEU A 33 -1.54 -2.22 3.71
CA LEU A 33 -1.66 -2.91 4.99
C LEU A 33 -3.10 -3.32 5.28
N VAL A 34 -3.29 -4.61 5.57
CA VAL A 34 -4.57 -5.15 6.06
C VAL A 34 -4.66 -5.19 7.60
N GLY A 35 -3.57 -4.83 8.29
CA GLY A 35 -3.48 -4.78 9.76
C GLY A 35 -2.33 -3.87 10.22
N GLU A 36 -2.02 -3.88 11.51
CA GLU A 36 -0.89 -3.11 12.06
C GLU A 36 0.45 -3.79 11.77
N ALA A 37 1.45 -3.01 11.35
CA ALA A 37 2.80 -3.50 11.04
C ALA A 37 3.90 -2.55 11.56
N LYS A 38 3.94 -2.35 12.88
CA LYS A 38 4.89 -1.44 13.58
C LYS A 38 6.37 -1.69 13.26
N HIS A 39 6.73 -2.91 12.86
CA HIS A 39 8.11 -3.27 12.51
C HIS A 39 8.61 -2.60 11.21
N LEU A 40 7.70 -2.02 10.42
CA LEU A 40 7.96 -1.30 9.16
C LEU A 40 8.12 0.22 9.37
N ASP A 41 7.73 0.75 10.53
CA ASP A 41 7.79 2.18 10.84
C ASP A 41 9.22 2.72 10.72
N GLY A 42 9.36 3.86 10.02
CA GLY A 42 10.66 4.48 9.75
C GLY A 42 11.58 3.69 8.81
N LYS A 43 11.17 2.53 8.28
CA LYS A 43 11.97 1.69 7.37
C LYS A 43 11.43 1.61 5.94
N PHE A 44 10.15 1.92 5.77
CA PHE A 44 9.44 1.90 4.50
C PHE A 44 8.77 3.25 4.27
N ALA A 45 8.78 3.71 3.02
CA ALA A 45 8.15 4.96 2.63
C ALA A 45 6.64 4.76 2.47
N ALA A 46 5.88 5.18 3.49
CA ALA A 46 4.43 5.29 3.39
C ALA A 46 4.05 6.60 2.70
N PHE A 47 3.19 6.54 1.69
CA PHE A 47 2.86 7.70 0.84
C PHE A 47 1.35 7.89 0.61
N GLY A 48 0.52 6.97 1.08
CA GLY A 48 -0.92 7.06 0.87
C GLY A 48 -1.74 6.24 1.86
N ARG A 49 -3.06 6.39 1.76
CA ARG A 49 -4.04 5.61 2.52
C ARG A 49 -5.24 5.30 1.65
N VAL A 50 -5.76 4.08 1.77
CA VAL A 50 -7.03 3.70 1.17
C VAL A 50 -8.17 4.44 1.87
N THR A 51 -8.87 5.29 1.13
CA THR A 51 -10.01 6.08 1.64
C THR A 51 -11.36 5.41 1.38
N LYS A 52 -11.45 4.56 0.36
CA LYS A 52 -12.64 3.77 -0.02
C LYS A 52 -12.19 2.42 -0.60
N GLY A 53 -13.01 1.38 -0.42
CA GLY A 53 -12.74 0.04 -0.98
C GLY A 53 -11.85 -0.86 -0.11
N MET A 54 -11.78 -0.64 1.21
CA MET A 54 -11.03 -1.53 2.12
C MET A 54 -11.62 -2.94 2.20
N ASP A 55 -12.91 -3.09 1.97
CA ASP A 55 -13.62 -4.36 1.82
C ASP A 55 -13.08 -5.18 0.63
N VAL A 56 -12.73 -4.51 -0.48
CA VAL A 56 -12.10 -5.15 -1.66
C VAL A 56 -10.68 -5.60 -1.32
N VAL A 57 -9.92 -4.77 -0.60
CA VAL A 57 -8.57 -5.12 -0.11
C VAL A 57 -8.64 -6.37 0.79
N ASP A 58 -9.62 -6.43 1.69
CA ASP A 58 -9.83 -7.60 2.56
C ASP A 58 -10.22 -8.84 1.77
N ALA A 59 -11.07 -8.69 0.75
CA ALA A 59 -11.47 -9.80 -0.12
C ALA A 59 -10.27 -10.39 -0.86
N ILE A 60 -9.38 -9.54 -1.38
CA ILE A 60 -8.12 -9.97 -2.02
C ILE A 60 -7.24 -10.73 -1.02
N ASN A 61 -7.08 -10.21 0.20
CA ASN A 61 -6.26 -10.85 1.23
C ASN A 61 -6.80 -12.21 1.71
N LYS A 62 -8.10 -12.47 1.54
CA LYS A 62 -8.75 -13.75 1.89
C LYS A 62 -8.73 -14.78 0.76
N MET A 63 -8.21 -14.44 -0.42
CA MET A 63 -8.16 -15.38 -1.55
C MET A 63 -7.25 -16.58 -1.25
N PRO A 64 -7.54 -17.77 -1.81
CA PRO A 64 -6.64 -18.91 -1.73
C PRO A 64 -5.25 -18.56 -2.29
N VAL A 65 -4.20 -19.00 -1.58
CA VAL A 65 -2.81 -18.68 -1.89
C VAL A 65 -2.03 -19.97 -2.15
N VAL A 66 -1.25 -19.99 -3.23
CA VAL A 66 -0.26 -21.01 -3.55
C VAL A 66 1.10 -20.32 -3.64
N GLU A 67 2.09 -20.77 -2.87
CA GLU A 67 3.44 -20.20 -2.87
C GLU A 67 3.48 -18.67 -2.67
N GLN A 68 2.72 -18.16 -1.69
CA GLN A 68 2.60 -16.73 -1.37
C GLN A 68 2.00 -15.86 -2.50
N LYS A 69 1.41 -16.47 -3.54
CA LYS A 69 0.68 -15.80 -4.61
C LYS A 69 -0.77 -16.25 -4.62
N PRO A 70 -1.73 -15.35 -4.88
CA PRO A 70 -3.12 -15.75 -5.08
C PRO A 70 -3.23 -16.78 -6.21
N GLU A 71 -3.99 -17.85 -5.99
CA GLU A 71 -4.22 -18.91 -6.99
C GLU A 71 -4.79 -18.31 -8.29
N LYS A 72 -5.71 -17.35 -8.13
CA LYS A 72 -6.23 -16.52 -9.22
C LYS A 72 -5.53 -15.16 -9.18
N PRO A 73 -4.73 -14.79 -10.20
CA PRO A 73 -4.01 -13.52 -10.21
C PRO A 73 -4.94 -12.30 -10.14
N VAL A 74 -4.68 -11.41 -9.18
CA VAL A 74 -5.35 -10.11 -9.07
C VAL A 74 -4.61 -9.10 -9.96
N ARG A 75 -5.34 -8.42 -10.84
CA ARG A 75 -4.75 -7.47 -11.81
C ARG A 75 -5.36 -6.09 -11.66
N LEU A 76 -4.51 -5.07 -11.65
CA LEU A 76 -4.92 -3.68 -11.83
C LEU A 76 -5.23 -3.46 -13.31
N LEU A 77 -6.52 -3.37 -13.66
CA LEU A 77 -6.95 -3.18 -15.05
C LEU A 77 -6.78 -1.72 -15.51
N LYS A 78 -6.97 -0.78 -14.60
CA LYS A 78 -6.89 0.66 -14.86
C LYS A 78 -6.54 1.39 -13.58
N ALA A 79 -5.65 2.37 -13.69
CA ALA A 79 -5.40 3.38 -12.66
C ALA A 79 -5.76 4.75 -13.24
N THR A 80 -6.34 5.63 -12.43
CA THR A 80 -6.71 6.98 -12.88
C THR A 80 -6.45 7.97 -11.76
N ILE A 81 -5.79 9.06 -12.11
CA ILE A 81 -5.59 10.18 -11.20
C ILE A 81 -6.85 11.05 -11.31
N VAL A 82 -7.63 11.09 -10.24
CA VAL A 82 -8.80 11.97 -10.13
C VAL A 82 -8.38 13.25 -9.41
N ALA A 83 -8.93 14.38 -9.82
CA ALA A 83 -8.74 15.62 -9.09
C ALA A 83 -9.22 15.42 -7.64
N CYS A 84 -8.39 15.81 -6.68
CA CYS A 84 -8.82 15.83 -5.29
C CYS A 84 -10.01 16.80 -5.20
N PRO A 85 -11.19 16.37 -4.72
CA PRO A 85 -12.24 17.31 -4.41
C PRO A 85 -11.76 18.15 -3.23
N VAL A 86 -11.16 19.30 -3.52
CA VAL A 86 -10.82 20.29 -2.49
C VAL A 86 -12.12 20.58 -1.76
N LYS A 87 -12.16 20.31 -0.45
CA LYS A 87 -13.26 20.79 0.37
C LYS A 87 -13.12 22.30 0.39
N THR A 88 -13.99 23.01 -0.33
CA THR A 88 -14.25 24.42 -0.09
C THR A 88 -14.90 24.52 1.29
N GLU A 89 -14.08 24.66 2.33
CA GLU A 89 -14.55 25.16 3.63
C GLU A 89 -14.82 26.66 3.45
N ASN A 90 -16.09 27.05 3.59
CA ASN A 90 -16.52 28.44 3.78
C ASN A 90 -16.43 28.80 5.26
#